data_AF-A0A3N5Q3C6-F1
#
_entry.id   AF-A0A3N5Q3C6-F1
#
_cell.length_a   1.000
_cell.length_b   1.000
_cell.length_c   1.000
_cell.angle_alpha   90.00
_cell.angle_beta   90.00
_cell.angle_gamma   90.00
#
_symmetry.space_group_name_H-M   'P 1'
#
loop_
_entity.id
_entity.type
_entity.pdbx_description
1 polymer ?
#
loop_
_entity_poly.entity_id
_entity_poly.type
_entity_poly.pdbx_seq_one_letter_code
_entity_poly.pdbx_strand_id
1 'polypeptide(L)'
;MCNGWKNRETWLVDLWFGDHFAAMRDDGEAVTADYIETIVYAYIEENLGAPRHGFIMDMMDLRAIDYDEIAHQYAPGHVDAE
;
A
#
# COMPACT_ATOMS: atom_id res chain seq x y z
N MET A 1 -17.04 4.95 -0.74
CA MET A 1 -16.99 3.60 -1.32
C MET A 1 -15.51 3.28 -1.48
N CYS A 2 -15.04 2.24 -0.79
CA CYS A 2 -13.70 1.72 -0.96
C CYS A 2 -13.79 0.75 -2.13
N ASN A 3 -13.04 0.98 -3.22
CA ASN A 3 -13.16 0.29 -4.51
C ASN A 3 -12.75 -1.20 -4.42
N GLY A 4 -13.50 -2.03 -3.69
CA GLY A 4 -13.14 -3.43 -3.42
C GLY A 4 -12.32 -3.65 -2.14
N TRP A 5 -11.67 -2.60 -1.61
CA TRP A 5 -10.83 -2.63 -0.40
C TRP A 5 -11.64 -2.48 0.89
N LYS A 6 -11.15 -3.04 2.01
CA LYS A 6 -11.84 -3.02 3.31
C LYS A 6 -12.05 -1.63 3.88
N ASN A 7 -11.11 -0.71 3.67
CA ASN A 7 -11.22 0.68 4.12
C ASN A 7 -10.48 1.66 3.18
N ARG A 8 -10.68 2.96 3.43
CA ARG A 8 -10.13 4.02 2.58
C ARG A 8 -8.62 4.08 2.70
N GLU A 9 -8.09 3.88 3.89
CA GLU A 9 -6.68 4.00 4.21
C GLU A 9 -5.86 2.92 3.49
N THR A 10 -6.40 1.70 3.45
CA THR A 10 -5.84 0.56 2.72
C THR A 10 -5.87 0.80 1.21
N TRP A 11 -6.99 1.30 0.67
CA TRP A 11 -7.09 1.67 -0.74
C TRP A 11 -6.10 2.78 -1.14
N LEU A 12 -5.81 3.73 -0.25
CA LEU A 12 -4.85 4.80 -0.54
C LEU A 12 -3.42 4.28 -0.60
N VAL A 13 -3.03 3.30 0.23
CA VAL A 13 -1.70 2.67 0.09
C VAL A 13 -1.59 1.99 -1.27
N ASP A 14 -2.62 1.26 -1.71
CA ASP A 14 -2.68 0.67 -3.04
C ASP A 14 -2.60 1.75 -4.15
N LEU A 15 -3.32 2.86 -4.02
CA LEU A 15 -3.29 3.95 -4.99
C LEU A 15 -1.90 4.57 -5.17
N TRP A 16 -1.12 4.66 -4.09
CA TRP A 16 0.18 5.34 -4.10
C TRP A 16 1.36 4.40 -4.41
N PHE A 17 1.26 3.12 -4.04
CA PHE A 17 2.36 2.15 -4.14
C PHE A 17 2.03 0.90 -4.97
N GLY A 18 0.78 0.74 -5.42
CA GLY A 18 0.31 -0.46 -6.11
C GLY A 18 1.12 -0.78 -7.37
N ASP A 19 1.49 0.22 -8.16
CA ASP A 19 2.35 0.03 -9.34
C ASP A 19 3.73 -0.56 -8.98
N HIS A 20 4.29 -0.17 -7.83
CA HIS A 20 5.55 -0.71 -7.32
C HIS A 20 5.40 -2.16 -6.86
N PHE A 21 4.32 -2.47 -6.13
CA PHE A 21 4.04 -3.84 -5.69
C PHE A 21 3.72 -4.78 -6.86
N ALA A 22 3.02 -4.27 -7.89
CA ALA A 22 2.76 -5.00 -9.12
C ALA A 22 4.06 -5.35 -9.84
N ALA A 23 4.99 -4.40 -9.97
CA ALA A 23 6.30 -4.65 -10.58
C ALA A 23 7.09 -5.73 -9.81
N MET A 24 7.12 -5.65 -8.48
CA MET A 24 7.77 -6.67 -7.64
C MET A 24 7.18 -8.07 -7.84
N ARG A 25 5.85 -8.17 -7.85
CA ARG A 25 5.15 -9.43 -8.09
C ARG A 25 5.49 -9.99 -9.47
N ASP A 26 5.51 -9.15 -10.50
CA ASP A 26 5.80 -9.54 -11.88
C ASP A 26 7.25 -10.01 -12.04
N ASP A 27 8.17 -9.45 -11.25
CA ASP A 27 9.57 -9.90 -11.13
C ASP A 27 9.73 -11.18 -10.28
N GLY A 28 8.63 -11.70 -9.71
CA GLY A 28 8.62 -12.91 -8.88
C GLY A 28 9.06 -12.67 -7.43
N GLU A 29 9.13 -11.42 -7.00
CA GLU A 29 9.42 -11.05 -5.61
C GLU A 29 8.17 -11.17 -4.74
N ALA A 30 8.38 -11.51 -3.46
CA ALA A 30 7.29 -11.65 -2.50
C ALA A 30 6.91 -10.29 -1.91
N VAL A 31 5.66 -9.86 -2.12
CA VAL A 31 5.10 -8.68 -1.45
C VAL A 31 4.44 -9.14 -0.14
N THR A 32 5.08 -8.88 0.99
CA THR A 32 4.57 -9.24 2.32
C THR A 32 4.02 -8.03 3.06
N ALA A 33 3.14 -8.25 4.05
CA ALA A 33 2.58 -7.18 4.89
C ALA A 33 3.69 -6.37 5.59
N ASP A 34 4.67 -7.06 6.20
CA ASP A 34 5.83 -6.44 6.86
C ASP A 34 6.64 -5.55 5.89
N TYR A 35 6.78 -5.98 4.63
CA TYR A 35 7.49 -5.20 3.62
C TYR A 35 6.70 -3.93 3.25
N ILE A 36 5.39 -4.07 3.02
CA ILE A 36 4.51 -2.94 2.70
C ILE A 36 4.53 -1.93 3.85
N GLU A 37 4.40 -2.40 5.09
CA GLU A 37 4.48 -1.56 6.29
C GLU A 37 5.82 -0.82 6.33
N THR A 38 6.94 -1.52 6.12
CA THR A 38 8.28 -0.92 6.09
C THR A 38 8.41 0.19 5.04
N ILE A 39 7.93 -0.03 3.82
CA ILE A 39 7.99 0.98 2.74
C ILE A 39 7.13 2.20 3.09
N VAL A 40 5.92 1.98 3.62
CA VAL A 40 5.02 3.05 4.02
C VAL A 40 5.65 3.91 5.12
N TYR A 41 6.20 3.29 6.17
CA TYR A 41 6.87 4.02 7.25
C TYR A 41 8.13 4.73 6.76
N ALA A 42 8.98 4.07 5.96
CA ALA A 42 10.17 4.70 5.39
C ALA A 42 9.81 5.92 4.55
N TYR A 43 8.78 5.82 3.69
CA TYR A 43 8.30 6.95 2.90
C TYR A 43 7.81 8.10 3.79
N ILE A 44 7.10 7.80 4.89
CA ILE A 44 6.65 8.83 5.82
C ILE A 44 7.83 9.51 6.51
N GLU A 45 8.80 8.73 7.02
CA GLU A 45 9.98 9.25 7.70
C GLU A 45 10.84 10.12 6.78
N GLU A 46 11.07 9.68 5.54
CA GLU A 46 11.84 10.42 4.54
C GLU A 46 11.19 11.75 4.15
N ASN A 47 9.86 11.81 4.18
CA ASN A 47 9.09 12.99 3.79
C ASN A 47 8.52 13.76 4.99
N LEU A 48 8.90 13.37 6.21
CA LEU A 48 8.44 13.99 7.45
C LEU A 48 8.98 15.42 7.54
N GLY A 49 8.09 16.41 7.67
CA GLY A 49 8.47 17.83 7.75
C GLY A 49 8.68 18.50 6.39
N ALA A 50 8.57 17.77 5.26
CA ALA A 50 8.49 18.39 3.95
C ALA A 50 7.13 19.09 3.78
N PRO A 51 7.09 20.35 3.29
CA PRO A 51 5.83 21.07 3.13
C PRO A 51 4.96 20.41 2.06
N ARG A 52 3.78 19.92 2.47
CA ARG A 52 2.68 19.42 1.62
C ARG A 52 2.99 18.16 0.80
N HIS A 53 3.35 17.06 1.46
CA HIS A 53 3.36 15.75 0.80
C HIS A 53 1.96 15.15 0.67
N GLY A 54 1.53 14.89 -0.57
CA GLY A 54 0.18 14.42 -0.90
C GLY A 54 -0.22 13.15 -0.18
N PHE A 55 0.64 12.13 -0.17
CA PHE A 55 0.40 10.87 0.56
C PHE A 55 0.18 11.08 2.07
N ILE A 56 1.08 11.84 2.72
CA ILE A 56 1.00 12.12 4.16
C ILE A 56 -0.26 12.96 4.48
N MET A 57 -0.66 13.86 3.59
CA MET A 57 -1.87 14.67 3.75
C MET A 57 -3.16 13.86 3.50
N ASP A 58 -3.13 12.88 2.60
CA ASP A 58 -4.28 12.02 2.30
C ASP A 58 -4.53 10.97 3.39
N MET A 59 -3.47 10.58 4.10
CA MET A 59 -3.51 9.68 5.25
C MET A 59 -3.97 10.38 6.52
N MET A 60 -5.16 9.97 7.00
CA MET A 60 -5.74 10.49 8.24
C MET A 60 -5.52 9.58 9.46
N ASP A 61 -5.45 8.25 9.25
CA ASP A 61 -5.13 7.28 10.31
C ASP A 61 -4.34 6.10 9.75
N LEU A 62 -3.02 6.09 9.97
CA LEU A 62 -2.13 5.02 9.51
C LEU A 62 -2.44 3.67 10.17
N ARG A 63 -3.04 3.66 11.36
CA ARG A 63 -3.35 2.41 12.09
C ARG A 63 -4.58 1.71 11.52
N ALA A 64 -5.33 2.37 10.65
CA ALA A 64 -6.48 1.78 9.98
C ALA A 64 -6.07 1.00 8.72
N ILE A 65 -4.81 1.09 8.27
CA ILE A 65 -4.32 0.37 7.08
C ILE A 65 -4.30 -1.14 7.38
N ASP A 66 -4.92 -1.92 6.49
CA ASP A 66 -4.90 -3.38 6.52
C ASP A 66 -3.79 -3.90 5.59
N TYR A 67 -2.58 -4.03 6.13
CA TYR A 67 -1.41 -4.47 5.36
C TYR A 67 -1.53 -5.91 4.86
N ASP A 68 -2.26 -6.76 5.59
CA ASP A 68 -2.52 -8.15 5.19
C ASP A 68 -3.41 -8.23 3.96
N GLU A 69 -4.44 -7.36 3.86
CA GLU A 69 -5.30 -7.29 2.68
C GLU A 69 -4.50 -6.90 1.42
N ILE A 70 -3.60 -5.92 1.55
CA ILE A 70 -2.73 -5.50 0.44
C ILE A 70 -1.79 -6.64 0.04
N ALA A 71 -1.12 -7.27 1.00
CA ALA A 71 -0.24 -8.41 0.71
C ALA A 71 -1.00 -9.55 0.03
N HIS A 72 -2.24 -9.81 0.43
CA HIS A 72 -3.08 -10.83 -0.19
C HIS A 72 -3.40 -10.52 -1.67
N GLN A 73 -3.70 -9.26 -2.00
CA GLN A 73 -3.98 -8.82 -3.36
C GLN A 73 -2.77 -9.05 -4.29
N TYR A 74 -1.56 -8.85 -3.79
CA TYR A 74 -0.32 -8.98 -4.56
C TYR A 74 0.35 -10.36 -4.43
N ALA A 75 -0.27 -11.32 -3.75
CA ALA A 75 0.29 -12.64 -3.56
C ALA A 75 0.45 -13.40 -4.90
N PRO A 76 1.51 -14.20 -5.07
CA PRO A 76 1.72 -14.99 -6.29
C PRO A 76 0.53 -15.93 -6.56
N GLY A 77 -0.17 -15.74 -7.69
CA GLY A 77 -1.33 -16.54 -8.07
C GLY A 77 -2.70 -15.96 -7.67
N HIS A 78 -2.74 -14.75 -7.09
CA HIS A 78 -3.98 -13.97 -7.01
C HIS A 78 -4.40 -13.57 -8.43
N VAL A 79 -5.53 -14.10 -8.91
CA VAL A 79 -6.13 -13.71 -10.19
C VAL A 79 -7.01 -12.50 -9.96
N ASP A 80 -6.70 -11.39 -10.61
CA ASP A 80 -7.56 -10.22 -10.63
C ASP A 80 -8.95 -10.66 -11.11
N ALA A 81 -9.94 -10.61 -10.22
CA ALA A 81 -11.31 -10.87 -10.60
C ALA A 81 -11.77 -9.72 -11.50
N GLU A 82 -11.78 -9.98 -12.82
CA GLU A 82 -12.31 -9.13 -13.89
C GLU A 82 -13.72 -8.59 -13.60
#